data_AF-A0A0E3S5S3-F1
#
_entry.id   AF-A0A0E3S5S3-F1
#
_cell.length_a   1.000
_cell.length_b   1.000
_cell.length_c   1.000
_cell.angle_alpha   90.00
_cell.angle_beta   90.00
_cell.angle_gamma   90.00
#
_symmetry.space_group_name_H-M   'P 1'
#
loop_
_entity.id
_entity.type
_entity.pdbx_description
1 polymer ?
#
loop_
_entity_poly.entity_id
_entity_poly.type
_entity_poly.pdbx_seq_one_letter_code
_entity_poly.pdbx_strand_id
1 'polypeptide(L)' 'MVEYMNQKIGEAAGVLYHKLEEGECSLNQIKTHLGTNGFDSQIALMAIGWLSREDKIRVNRESKRWSVQLNK' A
#
# COMPACT_ATOMS: atom_id res chain seq x y z
N MET A 1 1.06 21.78 -6.10
CA MET A 1 1.94 21.09 -5.12
C MET A 1 1.23 19.88 -4.48
N VAL A 2 0.01 20.03 -3.96
CA VAL A 2 -0.80 18.91 -3.43
C VAL A 2 -1.15 17.88 -4.51
N GLU A 3 -1.48 18.32 -5.72
CA GLU A 3 -1.82 17.42 -6.85
C GLU A 3 -0.68 16.49 -7.24
N TYR A 4 0.56 16.97 -7.26
CA TYR A 4 1.74 16.14 -7.55
C TYR A 4 1.94 15.04 -6.50
N MET A 5 1.74 15.36 -5.23
CA MET A 5 1.82 14.36 -4.16
C MET A 5 0.70 13.34 -4.26
N ASN A 6 -0.53 13.76 -4.56
CA ASN A 6 -1.65 12.85 -4.79
C ASN A 6 -1.39 11.91 -5.98
N GLN A 7 -0.81 12.43 -7.06
CA GLN A 7 -0.43 11.62 -8.22
C GLN A 7 0.58 10.54 -7.83
N LYS A 8 1.65 10.89 -7.12
CA LYS A 8 2.67 9.94 -6.66
C LYS A 8 2.11 8.88 -5.70
N ILE A 9 1.19 9.27 -4.81
CA ILE A 9 0.51 8.33 -3.92
C ILE A 9 -0.41 7.39 -4.71
N GLY A 10 -1.13 7.90 -5.70
CA GLY A 10 -1.99 7.10 -6.58
C GLY A 10 -1.19 6.09 -7.41
N GLU A 11 -0.04 6.49 -7.95
CA GLU A 11 0.89 5.58 -8.64
C GLU A 11 1.38 4.46 -7.71
N ALA A 12 1.84 4.81 -6.51
CA ALA A 12 2.25 3.84 -5.51
C ALA A 12 1.10 2.91 -5.06
N ALA A 13 -0.13 3.44 -4.98
CA ALA A 13 -1.32 2.66 -4.68
C ALA A 13 -1.65 1.66 -5.79
N GLY A 14 -1.48 2.02 -7.06
CA GLY A 14 -1.62 1.11 -8.19
C GLY A 14 -0.60 -0.02 -8.16
N VAL A 15 0.68 0.31 -7.91
CA VAL A 15 1.74 -0.71 -7.75
C VAL A 15 1.44 -1.64 -6.58
N LEU A 16 1.03 -1.10 -5.43
CA LEU A 16 0.64 -1.90 -4.27
C LEU A 16 -0.57 -2.79 -4.55
N TYR A 17 -1.58 -2.28 -5.26
CA TYR A 17 -2.77 -3.04 -5.60
C TYR A 17 -2.41 -4.31 -6.38
N HIS A 18 -1.61 -4.17 -7.45
CA HIS A 18 -1.13 -5.32 -8.22
C HIS A 18 -0.30 -6.29 -7.38
N LYS A 19 0.52 -5.78 -6.46
CA LYS A 19 1.26 -6.65 -5.55
C LYS A 19 0.34 -7.48 -4.65
N LEU A 20 -0.79 -6.92 -4.22
CA LEU A 20 -1.76 -7.61 -3.38
C LEU A 20 -2.65 -8.60 -4.15
N GLU A 21 -2.69 -8.53 -5.48
CA GLU A 21 -3.31 -9.57 -6.33
C GLU A 21 -2.56 -10.91 -6.20
N GLU A 22 -1.26 -10.88 -5.86
CA GLU A 22 -0.46 -12.08 -5.60
C GLU A 22 -0.73 -12.69 -4.21
N GLY A 23 -1.37 -11.95 -3.31
CA GLY A 23 -1.73 -12.40 -1.97
C GLY A 23 -1.44 -11.39 -0.85
N GLU A 24 -1.66 -11.84 0.38
CA GLU A 24 -1.47 -11.01 1.57
C GLU A 24 -0.01 -10.59 1.75
N CYS A 25 0.22 -9.32 2.08
CA CYS A 25 1.53 -8.77 2.39
C CYS A 25 1.58 -8.13 3.79
N SER A 26 2.71 -8.30 4.47
CA SER A 26 3.04 -7.51 5.67
C SER A 26 3.44 -6.08 5.34
N LEU A 27 3.37 -5.17 6.31
CA LEU A 27 3.82 -3.79 6.13
C LEU A 27 5.29 -3.67 5.69
N ASN A 28 6.15 -4.59 6.16
CA ASN A 28 7.56 -4.60 5.76
C ASN A 28 7.72 -5.03 4.30
N GLN A 29 6.97 -6.05 3.85
CA GLN A 29 6.97 -6.47 2.45
C GLN A 29 6.49 -5.35 1.53
N ILE A 30 5.45 -4.62 1.95
CA ILE A 30 4.92 -3.47 1.21
C ILE A 30 5.97 -2.36 1.08
N LYS A 31 6.59 -1.96 2.20
CA LYS A 31 7.63 -0.91 2.19
C LYS A 31 8.84 -1.30 1.34
N THR A 32 9.30 -2.55 1.44
CA THR A 32 10.41 -3.04 0.61
C THR A 32 10.03 -3.03 -0.87
N HIS A 33 8.85 -3.56 -1.22
CA HIS A 33 8.41 -3.62 -2.61
C HIS A 33 8.23 -2.22 -3.22
N LEU A 34 7.57 -1.30 -2.52
CA LEU A 34 7.42 0.08 -2.99
C LEU A 34 8.75 0.83 -3.01
N GLY A 35 9.66 0.56 -2.07
CA GLY A 35 11.04 1.05 -2.09
C GLY A 35 11.80 0.63 -3.35
N THR A 36 11.68 -0.64 -3.76
CA THR A 36 12.27 -1.12 -5.02
C THR A 36 11.65 -0.50 -6.26
N ASN A 37 10.43 0.05 -6.15
CA ASN A 37 9.74 0.80 -7.21
C ASN A 37 9.97 2.32 -7.13
N GLY A 38 10.89 2.79 -6.28
CA GLY A 38 11.26 4.21 -6.19
C GLY A 38 10.37 5.06 -5.27
N PHE A 39 9.52 4.44 -4.45
CA PHE A 39 8.69 5.13 -3.48
C PHE A 39 9.29 5.06 -2.07
N ASP A 40 9.32 6.19 -1.38
CA ASP A 40 9.78 6.23 0.01
C ASP A 40 8.78 5.59 0.98
N SER A 41 9.22 5.38 2.22
CA SER A 41 8.40 4.77 3.27
C SER A 41 7.14 5.56 3.62
N GLN A 42 7.12 6.88 3.42
CA GLN A 42 5.95 7.72 3.70
C GLN A 42 4.90 7.52 2.60
N ILE A 43 5.32 7.57 1.33
CA ILE A 43 4.46 7.27 0.17
C ILE A 43 3.90 5.84 0.28
N ALA A 44 4.71 4.88 0.71
CA ALA A 44 4.25 3.50 0.90
C ALA A 44 3.10 3.37 1.92
N LEU A 45 3.18 4.10 3.04
CA LEU A 45 2.10 4.15 4.02
C LEU A 45 0.88 4.91 3.51
N MET A 46 1.09 6.00 2.75
CA MET A 46 -0.01 6.75 2.14
C MET A 46 -0.72 5.94 1.04
N ALA A 47 -0.02 5.08 0.30
CA ALA A 47 -0.60 4.18 -0.67
C ALA A 47 -1.57 3.19 -0.02
N ILE A 48 -1.22 2.65 1.15
CA ILE A 48 -2.13 1.83 1.97
C ILE A 48 -3.38 2.66 2.33
N GLY A 49 -3.19 3.85 2.88
CA GLY A 49 -4.31 4.74 3.23
C GLY A 49 -5.20 5.09 2.04
N TRP A 50 -4.62 5.27 0.85
CA TRP A 50 -5.34 5.53 -0.39
C TRP A 50 -6.25 4.36 -0.78
N LEU A 51 -5.72 3.13 -0.76
CA LEU A 51 -6.51 1.93 -1.06
C LEU A 51 -7.57 1.66 0.02
N SER A 52 -7.27 1.92 1.29
CA SER A 52 -8.25 1.82 2.38
C SER A 52 -9.39 2.82 2.24
N ARG A 53 -9.11 4.05 1.79
CA ARG A 53 -10.13 5.07 1.51
C ARG A 53 -11.09 4.65 0.42
N GLU A 54 -10.64 3.85 -0.54
CA GLU A 54 -11.43 3.33 -1.66
C GLU A 54 -12.05 1.95 -1.38
N ASP A 55 -11.96 1.45 -0.14
CA ASP A 55 -12.44 0.12 0.27
C ASP A 55 -11.91 -1.02 -0.61
N LYS A 56 -10.66 -0.91 -1.08
CA LYS A 56 -10.00 -1.93 -1.91
C LYS A 56 -9.22 -2.97 -1.11
N ILE A 57 -8.88 -2.66 0.13
CA ILE A 57 -8.04 -3.52 0.98
C ILE A 57 -8.61 -3.64 2.39
N ARG A 58 -8.30 -4.76 3.02
CA ARG A 58 -8.44 -4.95 4.46
C ARG A 58 -7.06 -4.99 5.11
N VAL A 59 -6.94 -4.29 6.22
CA VAL A 59 -5.77 -4.32 7.09
C VAL A 59 -6.10 -5.15 8.32
N ASN A 60 -5.41 -6.27 8.49
CA ASN A 60 -5.57 -7.15 9.65
C ASN A 60 -4.41 -6.94 10.63
N ARG A 61 -4.71 -7.15 11.91
CA ARG A 61 -3.70 -7.18 12.97
C ARG A 61 -3.84 -8.46 13.77
N GLU A 62 -2.85 -9.32 13.64
CA GLU A 62 -2.72 -10.52 14.46
C GLU A 62 -1.63 -10.28 15.50
N SER A 63 -2.05 -10.11 16.76
CA SER A 63 -1.17 -9.75 17.88
C SER A 63 -0.33 -8.48 17.61
N LYS A 64 0.89 -8.67 17.10
CA LYS A 64 1.87 -7.62 16.79
C LYS A 64 2.20 -7.51 15.30
N ARG A 65 1.63 -8.38 14.45
CA ARG A 65 1.87 -8.39 13.01
C ARG A 65 0.70 -7.73 12.29
N TRP A 66 1.03 -6.83 11.39
CA TRP A 66 0.09 -6.21 10.47
C TRP A 66 0.18 -6.88 9.12
N SER A 67 -0.97 -7.17 8.53
CA SER A 67 -1.07 -7.67 7.17
C SER A 67 -2.14 -6.92 6.38
N VAL A 68 -1.96 -6.90 5.07
CA VAL A 68 -2.83 -6.21 4.12
C VAL A 68 -3.15 -7.17 2.98
N GLN A 69 -4.41 -7.22 2.57
CA GLN A 69 -4.90 -8.02 1.45
C GLN A 69 -6.00 -7.27 0.71
N LEU A 70 -6.25 -7.63 -0.55
CA LEU A 70 -7.40 -7.11 -1.29
C LEU A 70 -8.71 -7.54 -0.64
N ASN A 71 -9.71 -6.66 -0.70
CA ASN A 71 -11.09 -7.02 -0.45
C ASN A 71 -11.56 -7.97 -1.56
N LYS A 72 -12.20 -9.08 -1.18
CA LYS A 72 -12.83 -10.04 -2.10
C LYS A 72 -14.33 -9.86 -2.07
#